data_AF-A0A382ZDR6-F1
#
_entry.id   AF-A0A382ZDR6-F1
#
_cell.length_a   1.000
_cell.length_b   1.000
_cell.length_c   1.000
_cell.angle_alpha   90.00
_cell.angle_beta   90.00
_cell.angle_gamma   90.00
#
_symmetry.space_group_name_H-M   'P 1'
#
loop_
_entity.id
_entity.type
_entity.pdbx_description
1 polymer ?
#
loop_
_entity_poly.entity_id
_entity_poly.type
_entity_poly.pdbx_seq_one_letter_code
_entity_poly.pdbx_strand_id
1 'polypeptide(L)'
;MSASLVFSMISFDLPAQSRGDEPSVGGSSKKTGKTRTYKKARVLAPSTAKKIVKIVEALERQKTVKVPDPDPLNKGKFIEKEEDDPDYPKAKSLLTELYNNRAELKSYDRSVMWNYWGYIYFIDENYDRAMWAYEQLLQEPEATQPLRTASLFTLAQLNLVKENWDRGIELIYQWMSEVENVTAQSHALLGQAYFQKGDFVKSRKS
;
A
#
# COMPACT_ATOMS: atom_id res chain seq x y z
N MET A 1 19.13 3.15 -22.93
CA MET A 1 17.78 2.64 -23.27
C MET A 1 17.00 2.56 -21.96
N SER A 2 16.18 3.56 -21.71
CA SER A 2 15.38 3.71 -20.49
C SER A 2 14.17 2.78 -20.56
N ALA A 3 14.24 1.62 -19.91
CA ALA A 3 13.10 0.76 -19.68
C ALA A 3 12.28 1.33 -18.51
N SER A 4 11.46 2.35 -18.78
CA SER A 4 10.43 2.79 -17.84
C SER A 4 9.30 1.75 -17.85
N LEU A 5 9.50 0.64 -17.13
CA LEU A 5 8.42 -0.25 -16.71
C LEU A 5 7.62 0.51 -15.66
N VAL A 6 6.54 1.15 -16.12
CA VAL A 6 5.49 1.69 -15.25
C VAL A 6 4.91 0.50 -14.49
N PHE A 7 5.46 0.21 -13.31
CA PHE A 7 4.78 -0.62 -12.33
C PHE A 7 3.52 0.16 -11.96
N SER A 8 2.40 -0.23 -12.56
CA SER A 8 1.08 0.07 -12.01
C SER A 8 1.06 -0.58 -10.63
N MET A 9 1.44 0.19 -9.61
CA MET A 9 1.11 -0.12 -8.24
C MET A 9 -0.40 -0.14 -8.23
N ILE A 10 -0.96 -1.34 -8.26
CA ILE A 10 -2.37 -1.58 -7.98
C ILE A 10 -2.62 -0.79 -6.70
N SER A 11 -3.34 0.32 -6.83
CA SER A 11 -4.06 0.91 -5.73
C SER A 11 -4.79 -0.27 -5.10
N PHE A 12 -4.30 -0.74 -3.96
CA PHE A 12 -5.15 -1.50 -3.08
C PHE A 12 -6.18 -0.47 -2.61
N ASP A 13 -7.18 -0.22 -3.44
CA ASP A 13 -8.53 -0.05 -2.93
C ASP A 13 -8.64 -1.13 -1.86
N LEU A 14 -8.82 -0.70 -0.62
CA LEU A 14 -9.21 -1.55 0.49
C LEU A 14 -10.74 -1.59 0.45
N PRO A 15 -11.43 -2.36 -0.43
CA PRO A 15 -12.73 -2.83 -0.03
C PRO A 15 -12.45 -3.88 1.04
N ALA A 16 -12.97 -3.61 2.22
CA ALA A 16 -13.12 -4.56 3.31
C ALA A 16 -13.26 -6.00 2.78
N GLN A 17 -12.27 -6.85 3.06
CA GLN A 17 -12.45 -8.31 3.01
C GLN A 17 -13.41 -8.70 4.12
N SER A 18 -14.69 -8.45 3.90
CA SER A 18 -15.80 -9.10 4.59
C SER A 18 -16.85 -9.46 3.54
N ARG A 19 -16.62 -10.57 2.84
CA ARG A 19 -17.65 -11.43 2.24
C ARG A 19 -17.01 -12.64 1.57
N GLY A 20 -17.45 -13.83 1.98
CA GLY A 20 -17.17 -15.08 1.28
C GLY A 20 -16.90 -16.23 2.24
N ASP A 21 -17.94 -16.71 2.93
CA ASP A 21 -17.97 -18.09 3.40
C ASP A 21 -17.98 -19.00 2.17
N GLU A 22 -16.84 -19.64 1.87
CA GLU A 22 -16.79 -20.87 1.06
C GLU A 22 -15.70 -21.80 1.63
N PRO A 23 -15.99 -23.11 1.81
CA PRO A 23 -15.06 -24.02 2.47
C PRO A 23 -13.97 -24.47 1.48
N SER A 24 -12.73 -24.01 1.70
CA SER A 24 -11.56 -24.54 1.00
C SER A 24 -11.02 -25.80 1.67
N VAL A 25 -11.03 -26.90 0.92
CA VAL A 25 -10.51 -28.21 1.29
C VAL A 25 -8.99 -28.26 1.08
N GLY A 26 -8.27 -28.66 2.13
CA GLY A 26 -7.04 -29.46 2.02
C GLY A 26 -5.73 -28.74 1.67
N GLY A 27 -4.93 -28.46 2.70
CA GLY A 27 -3.53 -28.08 2.54
C GLY A 27 -2.83 -27.91 3.89
N SER A 28 -2.39 -29.01 4.51
CA SER A 28 -1.66 -28.95 5.78
C SER A 28 -0.21 -28.50 5.52
N SER A 29 0.09 -27.23 5.80
CA SER A 29 1.46 -26.75 5.94
C SER A 29 1.65 -26.20 7.35
N LYS A 30 2.40 -26.94 8.18
CA LYS A 30 2.81 -26.53 9.53
C LYS A 30 3.77 -25.33 9.41
N LYS A 31 3.25 -24.11 9.58
CA LYS A 31 4.07 -22.90 9.75
C LYS A 31 4.60 -22.84 11.20
N THR A 32 5.82 -23.32 11.42
CA THR A 32 6.60 -23.03 12.64
C THR A 32 7.33 -21.70 12.47
N GLY A 33 6.73 -20.63 12.96
CA GLY A 33 7.35 -19.31 13.08
C GLY A 33 6.64 -18.55 14.19
N LYS A 34 7.39 -17.88 15.07
CA LYS A 34 6.87 -17.16 16.25
C LYS A 34 5.66 -16.29 15.86
N THR A 35 4.47 -16.71 16.26
CA THR A 35 3.21 -16.05 15.92
C THR A 35 3.09 -14.75 16.70
N ARG A 36 3.43 -13.61 16.08
CA ARG A 36 2.91 -12.31 16.52
C ARG A 36 1.38 -12.41 16.46
N THR A 37 0.71 -12.30 17.60
CA THR A 37 -0.75 -12.41 17.69
C THR A 37 -1.37 -11.10 17.22
N TYR A 38 -1.65 -10.97 15.93
CA TYR A 38 -2.34 -9.79 15.39
C TYR A 38 -3.84 -9.86 15.73
N LYS A 39 -4.37 -8.84 16.40
CA LYS A 39 -5.83 -8.76 16.67
C LYS A 39 -6.57 -8.35 15.38
N LYS A 40 -7.66 -9.05 15.08
CA LYS A 40 -8.43 -8.93 13.81
C LYS A 40 -9.10 -7.57 13.57
N ALA A 41 -9.38 -6.78 14.59
CA ALA A 41 -9.92 -5.42 14.45
C ALA A 41 -9.33 -4.49 15.50
N ARG A 42 -8.89 -3.30 15.07
CA ARG A 42 -8.45 -2.19 15.91
C ARG A 42 -9.15 -0.93 15.40
N VAL A 43 -9.51 -0.05 16.33
CA VAL A 43 -10.15 1.23 16.02
C VAL A 43 -9.21 2.33 16.47
N LEU A 44 -9.11 3.37 15.64
CA LEU A 44 -8.31 4.56 15.94
C LEU A 44 -8.80 5.24 17.21
N ALA A 45 -7.90 5.90 17.94
CA ALA A 45 -8.35 6.82 18.98
C ALA A 45 -9.24 7.92 18.36
N PRO A 46 -10.30 8.40 19.05
CA PRO A 46 -11.24 9.36 18.46
C PRO A 46 -10.59 10.64 17.92
N SER A 47 -9.54 11.14 18.57
CA SER A 47 -8.78 12.32 18.11
C SER A 47 -8.01 12.02 16.82
N THR A 48 -7.33 10.88 16.76
CA THR A 48 -6.63 10.41 15.56
C THR A 48 -7.59 10.17 14.42
N ALA A 49 -8.72 9.49 14.66
CA ALA A 49 -9.75 9.23 13.65
C ALA A 49 -10.23 10.53 12.99
N LYS A 50 -10.54 11.57 13.78
CA LYS A 50 -10.94 12.88 13.26
C LYS A 50 -9.87 13.52 12.36
N LYS A 51 -8.59 13.35 12.67
CA LYS A 51 -7.50 13.84 11.82
C LYS A 51 -7.33 13.01 10.55
N ILE A 52 -7.42 11.69 10.66
CA ILE A 52 -7.34 10.78 9.50
C ILE A 52 -8.48 11.07 8.52
N VAL A 53 -9.71 11.29 9.00
CA VAL A 53 -10.83 11.71 8.13
C VAL A 53 -10.47 12.96 7.33
N LYS A 54 -9.93 14.00 7.98
CA LYS A 54 -9.51 15.23 7.28
C LYS A 54 -8.35 15.02 6.32
N ILE A 55 -7.45 14.08 6.60
CA ILE A 55 -6.36 13.69 5.70
C ILE A 55 -6.96 13.03 4.46
N VAL A 56 -7.89 12.08 4.65
CA VAL A 56 -8.59 11.40 3.55
C VAL A 56 -9.40 12.39 2.72
N GLU A 57 -10.20 13.26 3.35
CA GLU A 57 -10.93 14.34 2.66
C GLU A 57 -10.01 15.23 1.82
N ALA A 58 -8.80 15.52 2.31
CA ALA A 58 -7.82 16.29 1.55
C ALA A 58 -7.25 15.49 0.38
N LEU A 59 -6.97 14.20 0.57
CA LEU A 59 -6.39 13.32 -0.47
C LEU A 59 -7.40 12.93 -1.55
N GLU A 60 -8.67 12.78 -1.20
CA GLU A 60 -9.78 12.41 -2.09
C GLU A 60 -10.53 13.64 -2.62
N ARG A 61 -9.98 14.84 -2.43
CA ARG A 61 -10.60 16.08 -2.92
C ARG A 61 -10.71 16.02 -4.44
N GLN A 62 -11.90 16.35 -4.94
CA GLN A 62 -12.19 16.49 -6.36
C GLN A 62 -12.55 17.93 -6.69
N LYS A 63 -12.33 18.31 -7.95
CA LYS A 63 -12.79 19.58 -8.52
C LYS A 63 -13.67 19.30 -9.73
N THR A 64 -14.65 20.17 -9.93
CA THR A 64 -15.44 20.18 -11.16
C THR A 64 -14.73 21.03 -12.20
N VAL A 65 -14.42 20.42 -13.35
CA VAL A 65 -13.90 21.11 -14.53
C VAL A 65 -14.93 21.07 -15.66
N LYS A 66 -14.85 22.05 -16.56
CA LYS A 66 -15.63 22.04 -17.80
C LYS A 66 -14.76 21.50 -18.93
N VAL A 67 -15.16 20.38 -19.50
CA VAL A 67 -14.47 19.74 -20.64
C VAL A 67 -15.37 19.78 -21.87
N PRO A 68 -14.81 19.83 -23.10
CA PRO A 68 -15.61 19.72 -24.31
C PRO A 68 -16.46 18.44 -24.30
N ASP A 69 -17.69 18.54 -24.78
CA ASP A 69 -18.55 17.36 -24.95
C ASP A 69 -17.88 16.39 -25.93
N PRO A 70 -17.61 15.12 -25.53
CA PRO A 70 -16.96 14.15 -26.40
C PRO A 70 -17.84 13.70 -27.58
N ASP A 71 -19.15 13.96 -27.55
CA ASP A 71 -20.05 13.68 -28.65
C ASP A 71 -19.78 14.63 -29.85
N PRO A 72 -19.42 14.11 -31.03
CA PRO A 72 -19.20 14.91 -32.23
C PRO A 72 -20.41 15.77 -32.64
N LEU A 73 -21.62 15.38 -32.27
CA LEU A 73 -22.85 16.12 -32.53
C LEU A 73 -23.02 17.36 -31.65
N ASN A 74 -22.26 17.44 -30.55
CA ASN A 74 -22.30 18.52 -29.56
C ASN A 74 -21.10 19.46 -29.67
N LYS A 75 -20.53 19.61 -30.87
CA LYS A 75 -19.37 20.47 -31.13
C LYS A 75 -19.57 21.89 -30.57
N GLY A 76 -18.68 22.30 -29.66
CA GLY A 76 -18.70 23.61 -29.00
C GLY A 76 -19.47 23.66 -27.67
N LYS A 77 -20.12 22.56 -27.26
CA LYS A 77 -20.70 22.42 -25.92
C LYS A 77 -19.66 21.89 -24.93
N PHE A 78 -19.88 22.17 -23.65
CA PHE A 78 -19.05 21.69 -22.55
C PHE A 78 -19.92 20.94 -21.54
N ILE A 79 -19.34 19.92 -20.94
CA ILE A 79 -19.93 19.16 -19.83
C ILE A 79 -19.09 19.36 -18.56
N GLU A 80 -19.74 19.24 -17.42
CA GLU A 80 -19.05 19.18 -16.13
C GLU A 80 -18.50 17.78 -15.91
N LYS A 81 -17.24 17.70 -15.48
CA LYS A 81 -16.54 16.47 -15.15
C LYS A 81 -15.82 16.66 -13.82
N GLU A 82 -15.92 15.67 -12.95
CA GLU A 82 -15.12 15.60 -11.73
C GLU A 82 -13.72 15.09 -12.08
N GLU A 83 -12.71 15.79 -11.56
CA GLU A 83 -11.31 15.39 -11.65
C GLU A 83 -10.68 15.44 -10.26
N ASP A 84 -9.80 14.48 -10.00
CA ASP A 84 -9.05 14.45 -8.75
C ASP A 84 -8.20 15.72 -8.63
N ASP A 85 -8.27 16.34 -7.45
CA ASP A 85 -7.50 17.53 -7.11
C ASP A 85 -7.03 17.42 -5.65
N PRO A 86 -6.17 16.44 -5.29
CA PRO A 86 -5.78 16.25 -3.90
C PRO A 86 -5.11 17.49 -3.30
N ASP A 87 -5.46 17.86 -2.07
CA ASP A 87 -4.77 18.87 -1.29
C ASP A 87 -3.63 18.23 -0.48
N TYR A 88 -2.54 17.88 -1.19
CA TYR A 88 -1.35 17.31 -0.57
C TYR A 88 -0.72 18.22 0.50
N PRO A 89 -0.61 19.55 0.32
CA PRO A 89 -0.14 20.44 1.39
C PRO A 89 -0.94 20.32 2.68
N LYS A 90 -2.28 20.26 2.59
CA LYS A 90 -3.14 20.07 3.77
C LYS A 90 -2.95 18.71 4.41
N ALA A 91 -2.90 17.64 3.61
CA ALA A 91 -2.65 16.29 4.10
C ALA A 91 -1.30 16.17 4.83
N LYS A 92 -0.22 16.69 4.23
CA LYS A 92 1.13 16.73 4.82
C LYS A 92 1.16 17.52 6.14
N SER A 93 0.46 18.65 6.21
CA SER A 93 0.33 19.45 7.44
C SER A 93 -0.32 18.65 8.57
N LEU A 94 -1.48 18.04 8.31
CA LEU A 94 -2.19 17.22 9.31
C LEU A 94 -1.40 15.97 9.74
N LEU A 95 -0.72 15.31 8.80
CA LEU A 95 0.18 14.18 9.09
C LEU A 95 1.40 14.61 9.92
N THR A 96 1.91 15.82 9.70
CA THR A 96 3.00 16.38 10.48
C THR A 96 2.58 16.64 11.92
N GLU A 97 1.35 17.12 12.15
CA GLU A 97 0.81 17.24 13.52
C GLU A 97 0.73 15.89 14.24
N LEU A 98 0.28 14.83 13.55
CA LEU A 98 0.27 13.47 14.11
C LEU A 98 1.69 12.98 14.40
N TYR A 99 2.62 13.22 13.47
CA TYR A 99 4.02 12.82 13.61
C TYR A 99 4.71 13.51 14.78
N ASN A 100 4.49 14.81 14.96
CA ASN A 100 5.08 15.57 16.06
C ASN A 100 4.55 15.09 17.42
N ASN A 101 3.30 14.63 17.48
CA ASN A 101 2.70 14.05 18.68
C ASN A 101 2.79 12.52 18.78
N ARG A 102 3.61 11.87 17.95
CA ARG A 102 3.61 10.40 17.81
C ARG A 102 3.90 9.64 19.11
N ALA A 103 4.64 10.23 20.04
CA ALA A 103 4.93 9.63 21.34
C ALA A 103 3.65 9.34 22.15
N GLU A 104 2.63 10.18 21.99
CA GLU A 104 1.33 10.07 22.67
C GLU A 104 0.32 9.22 21.92
N LEU A 105 0.62 8.84 20.67
CA LEU A 105 -0.27 8.01 19.86
C LEU A 105 -0.17 6.54 20.29
N LYS A 106 -1.28 5.82 20.20
CA LYS A 106 -1.27 4.35 20.32
C LYS A 106 -0.51 3.74 19.13
N SER A 107 -0.01 2.52 19.31
CA SER A 107 0.77 1.87 18.25
C SER A 107 -0.05 1.66 16.97
N TYR A 108 -1.33 1.29 17.08
CA TYR A 108 -2.21 1.20 15.91
C TYR A 108 -2.37 2.55 15.20
N ASP A 109 -2.60 3.64 15.94
CA ASP A 109 -2.71 4.99 15.40
C ASP A 109 -1.43 5.42 14.66
N ARG A 110 -0.25 5.14 15.24
CA ARG A 110 1.04 5.36 14.57
C ARG A 110 1.16 4.54 13.29
N SER A 111 0.74 3.27 13.30
CA SER A 111 0.79 2.42 12.09
C SER A 111 -0.02 3.02 10.94
N VAL A 112 -1.21 3.59 11.22
CA VAL A 112 -2.03 4.26 10.20
C VAL A 112 -1.37 5.56 9.73
N MET A 113 -0.83 6.36 10.65
CA MET A 113 -0.06 7.57 10.30
C MET A 113 1.13 7.24 9.39
N TRP A 114 1.91 6.20 9.72
CA TRP A 114 3.04 5.75 8.90
C TRP A 114 2.60 5.27 7.52
N ASN A 115 1.45 4.61 7.42
CA ASN A 115 0.90 4.20 6.13
C ASN A 115 0.64 5.40 5.21
N TYR A 116 0.00 6.45 5.72
CA TYR A 116 -0.25 7.68 4.95
C TYR A 116 1.04 8.45 4.63
N TRP A 117 2.03 8.48 5.53
CA TRP A 117 3.35 9.03 5.18
C TRP A 117 4.02 8.23 4.07
N GLY A 118 3.95 6.89 4.11
CA GLY A 118 4.45 6.02 3.04
C GLY A 118 3.80 6.32 1.70
N TYR A 119 2.48 6.47 1.67
CA TYR A 119 1.71 6.85 0.47
C TYR A 119 2.09 8.23 -0.07
N ILE A 120 2.17 9.25 0.80
CA ILE A 120 2.60 10.60 0.41
C ILE A 120 3.99 10.58 -0.21
N TYR A 121 4.95 9.91 0.43
CA TYR A 121 6.30 9.82 -0.09
C TYR A 121 6.38 9.02 -1.38
N PHE A 122 5.51 8.02 -1.56
CA PHE A 122 5.41 7.26 -2.79
C PHE A 122 4.98 8.15 -3.97
N ILE A 123 3.93 8.98 -3.79
CA ILE A 123 3.45 9.93 -4.81
C ILE A 123 4.49 11.00 -5.11
N ASP A 124 5.19 11.49 -4.09
CA ASP A 124 6.31 12.42 -4.26
C ASP A 124 7.53 11.76 -4.95
N GLU A 125 7.45 10.48 -5.35
CA GLU A 125 8.54 9.65 -5.89
C GLU A 125 9.77 9.54 -4.96
N ASN A 126 9.60 9.92 -3.69
CA ASN A 126 10.62 9.82 -2.67
C ASN A 126 10.62 8.41 -2.07
N TYR A 127 11.07 7.44 -2.86
CA TYR A 127 11.02 6.02 -2.51
C TYR A 127 11.81 5.68 -1.25
N ASP A 128 12.90 6.39 -0.96
CA ASP A 128 13.67 6.17 0.27
C ASP A 128 12.85 6.54 1.52
N ARG A 129 12.14 7.67 1.48
CA ARG A 129 11.25 8.08 2.58
C ARG A 129 10.00 7.20 2.66
N ALA A 130 9.47 6.76 1.51
CA ALA A 130 8.35 5.83 1.47
C ALA A 130 8.72 4.49 2.14
N MET A 131 9.86 3.91 1.74
CA MET A 131 10.39 2.69 2.34
C MET A 131 10.60 2.85 3.84
N TRP A 132 11.25 3.95 4.27
CA TRP A 132 11.44 4.22 5.69
C TRP A 132 10.12 4.27 6.46
N ALA A 133 9.08 4.93 5.94
CA ALA A 133 7.77 5.01 6.60
C ALA A 133 7.10 3.64 6.73
N TYR A 134 7.11 2.81 5.69
CA TYR A 134 6.58 1.44 5.77
C TYR A 134 7.41 0.56 6.73
N GLU A 135 8.72 0.75 6.81
CA GLU A 135 9.55 0.07 7.81
C GLU A 135 9.17 0.48 9.24
N GLN A 136 8.89 1.77 9.50
CA GLN A 136 8.37 2.22 10.79
C GLN A 136 7.01 1.57 11.11
N LEU A 137 6.12 1.46 10.12
CA LEU A 137 4.84 0.76 10.27
C LEU A 137 5.05 -0.70 10.70
N LEU A 138 5.98 -1.43 10.07
CA LEU A 138 6.26 -2.83 10.41
C LEU A 138 6.85 -3.03 11.82
N GLN A 139 7.37 -1.96 12.42
CA GLN A 139 7.84 -1.94 13.82
C GLN A 139 6.71 -1.72 14.82
N GLU A 140 5.54 -1.23 14.40
CA GLU A 140 4.40 -0.99 15.28
C GLU A 140 3.75 -2.32 15.73
N PRO A 141 3.83 -2.70 17.02
CA PRO A 141 3.33 -3.99 17.50
C PRO A 141 1.82 -4.16 17.38
N GLU A 142 1.05 -3.07 17.32
CA GLU A 142 -0.41 -3.12 17.16
C GLU A 142 -0.90 -2.83 15.74
N ALA A 143 0.00 -2.81 14.74
CA ALA A 143 -0.40 -2.79 13.33
C ALA A 143 -1.33 -3.98 13.04
N THR A 144 -2.41 -3.73 12.31
CA THR A 144 -3.35 -4.79 11.91
C THR A 144 -2.73 -5.66 10.81
N GLN A 145 -3.20 -6.90 10.69
CA GLN A 145 -2.72 -7.82 9.66
C GLN A 145 -2.81 -7.22 8.24
N PRO A 146 -3.91 -6.57 7.83
CA PRO A 146 -3.99 -5.96 6.50
C PRO A 146 -2.98 -4.83 6.27
N LEU A 147 -2.75 -3.95 7.25
CA LEU A 147 -1.75 -2.88 7.13
C LEU A 147 -0.34 -3.45 6.99
N ARG A 148 -0.04 -4.50 7.75
CA ARG A 148 1.26 -5.15 7.73
C ARG A 148 1.52 -5.83 6.38
N THR A 149 0.59 -6.65 5.90
CA THR A 149 0.76 -7.37 4.63
C THR A 149 0.81 -6.40 3.45
N ALA A 150 -0.02 -5.35 3.43
CA ALA A 150 0.09 -4.29 2.42
C ALA A 150 1.49 -3.64 2.45
N SER A 151 1.99 -3.28 3.63
CA SER A 151 3.31 -2.63 3.77
C SER A 151 4.48 -3.53 3.37
N LEU A 152 4.44 -4.83 3.71
CA LEU A 152 5.44 -5.80 3.25
C LEU A 152 5.48 -5.89 1.72
N PHE A 153 4.31 -5.94 1.08
CA PHE A 153 4.22 -6.06 -0.37
C PHE A 153 4.68 -4.79 -1.07
N THR A 154 4.27 -3.61 -0.58
CA THR A 154 4.76 -2.32 -1.09
C THR A 154 6.26 -2.17 -0.90
N LEU A 155 6.82 -2.54 0.26
CA LEU A 155 8.27 -2.53 0.48
C LEU A 155 9.00 -3.47 -0.47
N ALA A 156 8.42 -4.65 -0.76
CA ALA A 156 9.01 -5.55 -1.75
C ALA A 156 9.09 -4.88 -3.12
N GLN A 157 7.97 -4.34 -3.62
CA GLN A 157 7.91 -3.67 -4.91
C GLN A 157 8.87 -2.48 -4.99
N LEU A 158 8.95 -1.66 -3.94
CA LEU A 158 9.89 -0.53 -3.87
C LEU A 158 11.36 -0.99 -3.89
N ASN A 159 11.69 -2.07 -3.18
CA ASN A 159 13.03 -2.65 -3.26
C ASN A 159 13.35 -3.15 -4.67
N LEU A 160 12.39 -3.78 -5.36
CA LEU A 160 12.58 -4.22 -6.74
C LEU A 160 12.77 -3.02 -7.69
N VAL A 161 11.99 -1.94 -7.55
CA VAL A 161 12.16 -0.71 -8.34
C VAL A 161 13.55 -0.11 -8.14
N LYS A 162 14.10 -0.19 -6.92
CA LYS A 162 15.44 0.28 -6.57
C LYS A 162 16.55 -0.75 -6.83
N GLU A 163 16.26 -1.84 -7.53
CA GLU A 163 17.19 -2.93 -7.84
C GLU A 163 17.79 -3.63 -6.60
N ASN A 164 17.18 -3.46 -5.43
CA ASN A 164 17.49 -4.19 -4.20
C ASN A 164 16.85 -5.59 -4.24
N TRP A 165 17.23 -6.39 -5.24
CA TRP A 165 16.56 -7.64 -5.61
C TRP A 165 16.44 -8.62 -4.45
N ASP A 166 17.53 -8.85 -3.73
CA ASP A 166 17.56 -9.76 -2.58
C ASP A 166 16.57 -9.35 -1.51
N ARG A 167 16.57 -8.07 -1.15
CA ARG A 167 15.66 -7.55 -0.13
C ARG A 167 14.20 -7.62 -0.58
N GLY A 168 13.93 -7.30 -1.84
CA GLY A 168 12.60 -7.43 -2.43
C GLY A 168 12.08 -8.87 -2.37
N ILE A 169 12.90 -9.84 -2.76
CA ILE A 169 12.57 -11.27 -2.73
C ILE A 169 12.30 -11.76 -1.30
N GLU A 170 13.15 -11.39 -0.34
CA GLU A 170 12.94 -11.72 1.08
C GLU A 170 11.59 -11.21 1.59
N LEU A 171 11.24 -9.96 1.26
CA LEU A 171 9.98 -9.34 1.65
C LEU A 171 8.77 -10.03 1.01
N ILE A 172 8.88 -10.49 -0.24
CA ILE A 172 7.81 -11.26 -0.89
C ILE A 172 7.59 -12.58 -0.15
N TYR A 173 8.66 -13.33 0.15
CA TYR A 173 8.52 -14.58 0.92
C TYR A 173 7.95 -14.33 2.31
N GLN A 174 8.36 -13.24 2.97
CA GLN A 174 7.78 -12.85 4.25
C GLN A 174 6.28 -12.59 4.11
N TRP A 175 5.87 -11.79 3.11
CA TRP A 175 4.46 -11.54 2.82
C TRP A 175 3.69 -12.85 2.58
N MET A 176 4.21 -13.77 1.74
CA MET A 176 3.59 -15.07 1.46
C MET A 176 3.43 -15.93 2.72
N SER A 177 4.35 -15.81 3.68
CA SER A 177 4.25 -16.50 4.96
C SER A 177 3.15 -15.95 5.87
N GLU A 178 2.73 -14.70 5.66
CA GLU A 178 1.81 -13.96 6.52
C GLU A 178 0.38 -13.81 5.96
N VAL A 179 0.18 -14.03 4.65
CA VAL A 179 -1.17 -14.07 4.05
C VAL A 179 -1.81 -15.45 4.16
N GLU A 180 -3.14 -15.47 4.18
CA GLU A 180 -3.95 -16.69 4.14
C GLU A 180 -3.83 -17.38 2.79
N ASN A 181 -3.98 -16.59 1.71
CA ASN A 181 -3.94 -17.08 0.34
C ASN A 181 -2.79 -16.43 -0.43
N VAL A 182 -1.81 -17.25 -0.79
CA VAL A 182 -0.74 -16.85 -1.71
C VAL A 182 -1.32 -16.81 -3.13
N THR A 183 -1.15 -15.70 -3.83
CA THR A 183 -1.75 -15.48 -5.16
C THR A 183 -0.77 -15.83 -6.28
N ALA A 184 -1.29 -16.23 -7.45
CA ALA A 184 -0.47 -16.41 -8.65
C ALA A 184 0.33 -15.15 -9.02
N GLN A 185 -0.21 -13.96 -8.73
CA GLN A 185 0.48 -12.68 -8.93
C GLN A 185 1.76 -12.57 -8.09
N SER A 186 1.75 -13.05 -6.85
CA SER A 186 2.95 -13.01 -6.00
C SER A 186 4.05 -13.96 -6.51
N HIS A 187 3.66 -15.10 -7.06
CA HIS A 187 4.57 -16.03 -7.76
C HIS A 187 5.16 -15.40 -9.02
N ALA A 188 4.33 -14.76 -9.84
CA ALA A 188 4.79 -14.01 -11.01
C ALA A 188 5.78 -12.89 -10.63
N LEU A 189 5.53 -12.17 -9.53
CA LEU A 189 6.44 -11.14 -9.02
C LEU A 189 7.79 -11.72 -8.58
N LEU A 190 7.81 -12.89 -7.92
CA LEU A 190 9.07 -13.61 -7.62
C LEU A 190 9.80 -14.01 -8.90
N GLY A 191 9.08 -14.53 -9.90
CA GLY A 191 9.64 -14.89 -11.20
C GLY A 191 10.32 -13.71 -11.89
N GLN A 192 9.67 -12.55 -11.88
CA GLN A 192 10.21 -11.29 -12.40
C GLN A 192 11.43 -10.83 -11.59
N ALA A 193 11.34 -10.84 -10.26
CA ALA A 193 12.44 -10.43 -9.38
C ALA A 193 13.70 -11.30 -9.59
N TYR A 194 13.54 -12.62 -9.64
CA TYR A 194 14.64 -13.53 -9.93
C TYR A 194 15.19 -13.38 -11.35
N PHE A 195 14.33 -13.10 -12.33
CA PHE A 195 14.78 -12.84 -13.70
C PHE A 195 15.67 -11.59 -13.75
N GLN A 196 15.23 -10.49 -13.15
CA GLN A 196 15.99 -9.24 -13.10
C GLN A 196 17.30 -9.39 -12.30
N LYS A 197 17.29 -10.23 -11.26
CA LYS A 197 18.49 -10.62 -10.52
C LYS A 197 19.46 -11.52 -11.33
N GLY A 198 19.02 -12.12 -12.43
CA GLY A 198 19.80 -13.07 -13.23
C GLY A 198 19.74 -14.52 -12.75
N ASP A 199 18.86 -14.86 -11.79
CA ASP A 199 18.63 -16.24 -11.34
C ASP A 199 17.51 -16.89 -12.18
N PHE A 200 17.85 -17.26 -13.41
CA PHE A 200 16.89 -17.84 -14.36
C PHE A 200 16.32 -19.19 -13.90
N VAL A 201 17.06 -19.95 -13.08
CA VAL A 201 16.59 -21.23 -12.55
C VAL A 201 15.47 -21.01 -11.55
N LYS A 202 15.63 -20.06 -10.61
CA LYS A 202 14.56 -19.73 -9.67
C LYS A 202 13.44 -18.97 -10.34
N SER A 203 13.73 -18.11 -11.31
CA SER A 203 12.72 -17.41 -12.10
C SER A 203 11.73 -18.40 -12.75
N ARG A 204 12.23 -19.43 -13.43
CA ARG A 204 11.40 -20.47 -14.05
C ARG A 204 10.60 -21.32 -13.04
N LYS A 205 11.09 -21.45 -11.81
CA LYS A 205 10.45 -22.25 -10.75
C LYS A 205 9.42 -21.45 -9.92
N SER A 206 9.45 -20.13 -10.03
CA SER A 206 8.60 -19.22 -9.24
C SER A 206 7.17 -19.26 -9.75
#